data_AF-A0A7W4DT17-F1
#
_entry.id   AF-A0A7W4DT17-F1
#
_cell.length_a   1.000
_cell.length_b   1.000
_cell.length_c   1.000
_cell.angle_alpha   90.00
_cell.angle_beta   90.00
_cell.angle_gamma   90.00
#
_symmetry.space_group_name_H-M   'P 1'
#
loop_
_entity.id
_entity.type
_entity.pdbx_description
1 polymer ?
#
loop_
_entity_poly.entity_id
_entity_poly.type
_entity_poly.pdbx_seq_one_letter_code
_entity_poly.pdbx_strand_id
1 'polypeptide(L)'
;MAEFPNFNRFENSNYKENTFEKLTNLENQFDPELAREKFEQASQENKIESAKEFNFDGLENTAEKLKEDEISELIASADLTVYERLNPTNAKEAKEEFLSNPDLIHPNYEYGNLNKQEIENNLDNLEKAKAELESAELSSGKRRLLEYLADDYFKKNDFLVANLAYNTVTQPETKKLAAEHHKEANEALYGKPDEGTFYALLNEKIDQIKAQDLSEEQKQSFAELLDKIGPMPETRSERFKPKPETIERFAEMTNEFFGSFLQHIPENQEKFSSQEMVNIVNEIIEEELNEDGSNPYRAEIKAGATNASADHEERRIYFPEDKTYSAKRARGLIVHELGTHVLRAVPYVDHEVEAFSTGFPNNEEFDEGVAKAVEQAINGKYEDSGIDHYINIGLANFKGKNFREVYEIQCKLRELTGGKIEPVFNAVQRCFRGTGELPNNKDLAYYNGANRVWKHIEDHIDDIELFDQLFLSGKIDYQNEQQEQISYEARTKGI
;
A
#
# COMPACT_ATOMS: atom_id res chain seq x y z
N MET A 1 -25.37 46.38 -41.96
CA MET A 1 -24.11 46.23 -41.22
C MET A 1 -23.38 45.08 -41.89
N ALA A 2 -22.41 45.42 -42.74
CA ALA A 2 -21.69 44.49 -43.58
C ALA A 2 -20.19 44.68 -43.32
N GLU A 3 -19.48 43.56 -43.50
CA GLU A 3 -18.03 43.43 -43.73
C GLU A 3 -17.09 43.59 -42.53
N PHE A 4 -16.51 42.46 -42.13
CA PHE A 4 -15.05 42.34 -42.09
C PHE A 4 -14.61 41.04 -42.79
N PRO A 5 -13.69 41.12 -43.77
CA PRO A 5 -13.01 39.97 -44.35
C PRO A 5 -11.71 39.66 -43.60
N ASN A 6 -11.57 38.39 -43.23
CA ASN A 6 -10.57 37.45 -43.75
C ASN A 6 -9.04 37.68 -43.57
N PHE A 7 -8.37 36.54 -43.32
CA PHE A 7 -6.95 36.19 -43.51
C PHE A 7 -5.91 36.53 -42.42
N ASN A 8 -5.44 35.51 -41.69
CA ASN A 8 -4.33 34.62 -42.11
C ASN A 8 -3.64 33.97 -40.89
N ARG A 9 -3.60 32.63 -40.82
CA ARG A 9 -2.35 31.87 -41.01
C ARG A 9 -2.59 30.36 -40.96
N PHE A 10 -2.42 29.77 -42.14
CA PHE A 10 -1.84 28.46 -42.45
C PHE A 10 -1.85 27.34 -41.41
N GLU A 11 -2.65 26.35 -41.78
CA GLU A 11 -2.51 24.92 -41.51
C GLU A 11 -1.05 24.45 -41.48
N ASN A 12 -0.74 23.60 -40.50
CA ASN A 12 0.12 22.46 -40.78
C ASN A 12 -0.60 21.20 -40.26
N SER A 13 -0.81 20.30 -41.20
CA SER A 13 -1.51 19.04 -41.12
C SER A 13 -0.76 18.01 -40.27
N ASN A 14 -1.46 17.38 -39.33
CA ASN A 14 -1.59 15.92 -39.12
C ASN A 14 -2.04 15.62 -37.69
N TYR A 15 -2.83 14.57 -37.54
CA TYR A 15 -3.53 14.06 -36.34
C TYR A 15 -4.99 14.51 -36.18
N LYS A 16 -5.84 13.94 -37.04
CA LYS A 16 -7.20 13.54 -36.67
C LYS A 16 -7.47 12.13 -37.20
N GLU A 17 -8.42 11.47 -36.53
CA GLU A 17 -8.98 10.14 -36.75
C GLU A 17 -8.19 9.08 -35.97
N ASN A 18 -8.67 8.49 -34.86
CA ASN A 18 -9.93 7.75 -34.83
C ASN A 18 -10.39 7.37 -33.38
N THR A 19 -11.00 8.28 -32.62
CA THR A 19 -11.50 7.99 -31.25
C THR A 19 -12.96 8.35 -31.00
N PHE A 20 -13.73 8.80 -32.00
CA PHE A 20 -15.11 9.27 -31.80
C PHE A 20 -16.22 8.43 -32.46
N GLU A 21 -15.91 7.30 -33.10
CA GLU A 21 -16.92 6.37 -33.65
C GLU A 21 -17.23 5.16 -32.74
N LYS A 22 -16.68 5.11 -31.51
CA LYS A 22 -16.85 3.97 -30.59
C LYS A 22 -18.05 4.04 -29.64
N LEU A 23 -18.97 5.02 -29.76
CA LEU A 23 -19.99 5.24 -28.73
C LEU A 23 -21.46 5.23 -29.15
N THR A 24 -21.84 4.79 -30.36
CA THR A 24 -23.27 4.79 -30.77
C THR A 24 -23.76 3.59 -31.59
N ASN A 25 -23.26 2.36 -31.39
CA ASN A 25 -23.83 1.19 -32.11
C ASN A 25 -23.90 -0.13 -31.32
N LEU A 26 -24.03 -0.11 -29.99
CA LEU A 26 -24.26 -1.33 -29.19
C LEU A 26 -25.47 -1.22 -28.24
N GLU A 27 -26.48 -0.45 -28.63
CA GLU A 27 -27.82 -0.58 -28.06
C GLU A 27 -28.69 -1.37 -29.05
N ASN A 28 -29.18 -2.52 -28.58
CA ASN A 28 -30.05 -3.52 -29.23
C ASN A 28 -29.33 -4.72 -29.85
N GLN A 29 -28.96 -5.72 -29.02
CA GLN A 29 -29.16 -7.15 -29.31
C GLN A 29 -28.72 -8.05 -28.12
N PHE A 30 -29.20 -7.76 -26.90
CA PHE A 30 -29.14 -8.74 -25.81
C PHE A 30 -30.57 -9.21 -25.53
N ASP A 31 -30.86 -10.47 -25.91
CA ASP A 31 -32.13 -11.14 -25.62
C ASP A 31 -31.88 -12.12 -24.45
N PRO A 32 -32.29 -11.77 -23.22
CA PRO A 32 -32.04 -12.58 -22.03
C PRO A 32 -32.76 -13.93 -22.06
N GLU A 33 -33.85 -14.08 -22.81
CA GLU A 33 -34.58 -15.35 -22.90
C GLU A 33 -33.85 -16.36 -23.79
N LEU A 34 -33.23 -15.91 -24.88
CA LEU A 34 -32.43 -16.76 -25.77
C LEU A 34 -31.14 -17.27 -25.09
N ALA A 35 -30.56 -16.47 -24.18
CA ALA A 35 -29.41 -16.89 -23.37
C ALA A 35 -29.80 -17.94 -22.30
N ARG A 36 -31.01 -17.84 -21.75
CA ARG A 36 -31.54 -18.78 -20.75
C ARG A 36 -31.94 -20.12 -21.39
N GLU A 37 -32.50 -20.09 -22.59
CA GLU A 37 -32.91 -21.29 -23.35
C GLU A 37 -31.69 -22.14 -23.80
N LYS A 38 -30.56 -21.48 -24.15
CA LYS A 38 -29.30 -22.19 -24.46
C LYS A 38 -28.64 -22.80 -23.22
N PHE A 39 -28.81 -22.19 -22.05
CA PHE A 39 -28.28 -22.70 -20.78
C PHE A 39 -29.08 -23.91 -20.27
N GLU A 40 -30.40 -23.92 -20.48
CA GLU A 40 -31.27 -25.06 -20.13
C GLU A 40 -31.16 -26.24 -21.12
N GLN A 41 -30.84 -25.98 -22.40
CA GLN A 41 -30.51 -27.06 -23.36
C GLN A 41 -29.14 -27.71 -23.06
N ALA A 42 -28.16 -26.95 -22.56
CA ALA A 42 -26.87 -27.49 -22.14
C ALA A 42 -26.95 -28.33 -20.84
N SER A 43 -27.95 -28.08 -19.98
CA SER A 43 -28.11 -28.80 -18.71
C SER A 43 -28.93 -30.10 -18.82
N GLN A 44 -29.63 -30.34 -19.94
CA GLN A 44 -30.41 -31.57 -20.16
C GLN A 44 -29.65 -32.70 -20.87
N GLU A 45 -28.45 -32.47 -21.43
CA GLU A 45 -27.64 -33.52 -22.06
C GLU A 45 -26.75 -34.32 -21.09
N ASN A 46 -26.63 -33.91 -19.81
CA ASN A 46 -25.89 -34.67 -18.79
C ASN A 46 -26.83 -35.39 -17.82
N LYS A 47 -27.59 -36.37 -18.33
CA LYS A 47 -28.11 -37.45 -17.50
C LYS A 47 -27.05 -38.52 -17.33
N ILE A 48 -26.60 -38.64 -16.08
CA ILE A 48 -25.73 -39.68 -15.56
C ILE A 48 -26.27 -41.07 -15.96
N GLU A 49 -25.54 -41.77 -16.82
CA GLU A 49 -25.55 -43.23 -16.87
C GLU A 49 -24.32 -43.76 -16.12
N SER A 50 -24.62 -44.69 -15.23
CA SER A 50 -23.76 -45.29 -14.23
C SER A 50 -22.55 -46.04 -14.77
N ALA A 51 -21.48 -46.01 -13.98
CA ALA A 51 -20.46 -47.05 -13.82
C ALA A 51 -19.60 -47.37 -15.04
N LYS A 52 -18.53 -46.60 -15.21
CA LYS A 52 -17.20 -47.11 -15.58
C LYS A 52 -16.15 -46.37 -14.75
N GLU A 53 -15.28 -47.13 -14.10
CA GLU A 53 -14.03 -46.65 -13.51
C GLU A 53 -13.32 -45.75 -14.52
N PHE A 54 -13.26 -44.44 -14.23
CA PHE A 54 -12.28 -43.56 -14.84
C PHE A 54 -11.12 -43.48 -13.85
N ASN A 55 -10.05 -44.19 -14.18
CA ASN A 55 -8.73 -43.84 -13.67
C ASN A 55 -8.48 -42.37 -14.03
N PHE A 56 -8.32 -41.53 -13.02
CA PHE A 56 -7.56 -40.30 -13.16
C PHE A 56 -6.12 -40.71 -13.44
N ASP A 57 -5.71 -40.72 -14.70
CA ASP A 57 -4.31 -40.59 -15.04
C ASP A 57 -3.91 -39.14 -14.72
N GLY A 58 -3.61 -38.90 -13.44
CA GLY A 58 -2.83 -37.76 -12.98
C GLY A 58 -1.40 -37.92 -13.48
N LEU A 59 -1.17 -37.48 -14.71
CA LEU A 59 0.15 -37.19 -15.24
C LEU A 59 0.10 -35.76 -15.77
N GLU A 60 0.19 -34.81 -14.84
CA GLU A 60 0.76 -33.50 -15.16
C GLU A 60 2.10 -33.79 -15.88
N ASN A 61 2.26 -33.26 -17.10
CA ASN A 61 3.44 -33.56 -17.89
C ASN A 61 4.65 -33.07 -17.10
N THR A 62 5.49 -33.98 -16.62
CA THR A 62 6.58 -33.67 -15.68
C THR A 62 7.51 -32.59 -16.22
N ALA A 63 7.65 -32.49 -17.56
CA ALA A 63 8.43 -31.45 -18.21
C ALA A 63 7.77 -30.05 -18.16
N GLU A 64 6.45 -29.96 -18.25
CA GLU A 64 5.71 -28.69 -18.14
C GLU A 64 5.78 -28.16 -16.70
N LYS A 65 5.55 -29.03 -15.71
CA LYS A 65 5.66 -28.68 -14.29
C LYS A 65 7.09 -28.23 -13.93
N LEU A 66 8.11 -28.96 -14.40
CA LEU A 66 9.51 -28.55 -14.21
C LEU A 66 9.79 -27.17 -14.80
N LYS A 67 9.22 -26.86 -15.98
CA LYS A 67 9.41 -25.54 -16.61
C LYS A 67 8.71 -24.43 -15.84
N GLU A 68 7.52 -24.71 -15.30
CA GLU A 68 6.79 -23.79 -14.44
C GLU A 68 7.54 -23.49 -13.13
N ASP A 69 8.07 -24.53 -12.49
CA ASP A 69 8.87 -24.41 -11.27
C ASP A 69 10.13 -23.58 -11.54
N GLU A 70 10.83 -23.83 -12.66
CA GLU A 70 12.01 -23.04 -13.08
C GLU A 70 11.68 -21.55 -13.26
N ILE A 71 10.57 -21.21 -13.93
CA ILE A 71 10.15 -19.81 -14.12
C ILE A 71 9.79 -19.17 -12.79
N SER A 72 9.05 -19.89 -11.94
CA SER A 72 8.63 -19.42 -10.63
C SER A 72 9.82 -19.16 -9.72
N GLU A 73 10.82 -20.05 -9.72
CA GLU A 73 12.07 -19.88 -8.97
C GLU A 73 12.89 -18.68 -9.47
N LEU A 74 12.98 -18.47 -10.79
CA LEU A 74 13.66 -17.30 -11.35
C LEU A 74 13.00 -16.00 -10.88
N ILE A 75 11.67 -15.93 -10.90
CA ILE A 75 10.90 -14.75 -10.44
C ILE A 75 11.09 -14.58 -8.93
N ALA A 76 10.84 -15.61 -8.13
CA ALA A 76 10.94 -15.55 -6.67
C ALA A 76 12.35 -15.18 -6.20
N SER A 77 13.40 -15.62 -6.89
CA SER A 77 14.79 -15.26 -6.57
C SER A 77 15.11 -13.77 -6.70
N ALA A 78 14.26 -13.02 -7.41
CA ALA A 78 14.41 -11.59 -7.63
C ALA A 78 13.56 -10.72 -6.66
N ASP A 79 12.74 -11.34 -5.79
CA ASP A 79 11.99 -10.59 -4.78
C ASP A 79 12.94 -10.03 -3.73
N LEU A 80 12.61 -8.83 -3.25
CA LEU A 80 13.34 -8.16 -2.20
C LEU A 80 12.48 -7.13 -1.49
N THR A 81 12.87 -6.85 -0.27
CA THR A 81 12.28 -5.78 0.53
C THR A 81 13.02 -4.47 0.25
N VAL A 82 12.48 -3.66 -0.67
CA VAL A 82 13.09 -2.40 -1.15
C VAL A 82 13.54 -1.49 0.00
N TYR A 83 12.68 -1.27 1.00
CA TYR A 83 13.00 -0.31 2.08
C TYR A 83 14.18 -0.77 2.95
N GLU A 84 14.43 -2.08 3.07
CA GLU A 84 15.56 -2.61 3.83
C GLU A 84 16.89 -2.31 3.14
N ARG A 85 16.92 -2.45 1.81
CA ARG A 85 18.09 -2.12 0.99
C ARG A 85 18.37 -0.62 0.95
N LEU A 86 17.33 0.20 1.10
CA LEU A 86 17.44 1.66 1.15
C LEU A 86 17.65 2.22 2.57
N ASN A 87 17.68 1.39 3.62
CA ASN A 87 18.00 1.87 4.96
C ASN A 87 19.50 2.19 5.08
N PRO A 88 19.87 3.37 5.62
CA PRO A 88 21.27 3.74 5.76
C PRO A 88 21.94 2.94 6.88
N THR A 89 23.19 2.51 6.65
CA THR A 89 23.99 1.73 7.60
C THR A 89 24.53 2.56 8.76
N ASN A 90 24.62 3.88 8.58
CA ASN A 90 25.09 4.86 9.57
C ASN A 90 23.95 5.77 10.10
N ALA A 91 22.71 5.25 10.13
CA ALA A 91 21.51 6.05 10.40
C ALA A 91 21.58 6.90 11.68
N LYS A 92 22.20 6.34 12.74
CA LYS A 92 22.30 6.98 14.05
C LYS A 92 23.30 8.13 14.03
N GLU A 93 24.49 7.89 13.51
CA GLU A 93 25.56 8.87 13.40
C GLU A 93 25.15 10.04 12.49
N ALA A 94 24.56 9.73 11.33
CA ALA A 94 24.06 10.73 10.38
C ALA A 94 22.96 11.60 11.00
N LYS A 95 22.08 11.01 11.84
CA LYS A 95 21.06 11.76 12.58
C LYS A 95 21.68 12.69 13.61
N GLU A 96 22.60 12.20 14.43
CA GLU A 96 23.27 13.01 15.47
C GLU A 96 24.05 14.18 14.84
N GLU A 97 24.72 13.95 13.72
CA GLU A 97 25.41 14.99 12.94
C GLU A 97 24.43 16.03 12.40
N PHE A 98 23.35 15.60 11.72
CA PHE A 98 22.35 16.50 11.15
C PHE A 98 21.66 17.37 12.20
N LEU A 99 21.36 16.81 13.38
CA LEU A 99 20.70 17.55 14.45
C LEU A 99 21.64 18.54 15.15
N SER A 100 22.95 18.28 15.14
CA SER A 100 23.95 19.16 15.75
C SER A 100 24.51 20.22 14.78
N ASN A 101 24.38 19.99 13.47
CA ASN A 101 24.87 20.90 12.45
C ASN A 101 23.72 21.54 11.64
N PRO A 102 23.36 22.81 11.90
CA PRO A 102 22.26 23.49 11.19
C PRO A 102 22.56 23.75 9.71
N ASP A 103 23.84 23.72 9.30
CA ASP A 103 24.24 23.99 7.91
C ASP A 103 24.08 22.76 6.99
N LEU A 104 23.85 21.57 7.56
CA LEU A 104 23.56 20.37 6.76
C LEU A 104 22.16 20.46 6.16
N ILE A 105 22.09 20.39 4.83
CA ILE A 105 20.83 20.38 4.06
C ILE A 105 20.15 19.00 4.04
N HIS A 106 20.90 17.93 4.32
CA HIS A 106 20.42 16.57 4.54
C HIS A 106 21.43 15.80 5.42
N PRO A 107 21.04 14.67 6.04
CA PRO A 107 21.98 13.79 6.74
C PRO A 107 22.98 13.13 5.78
N ASN A 108 24.20 12.88 6.25
CA ASN A 108 25.25 12.20 5.48
C ASN A 108 25.06 10.67 5.54
N TYR A 109 24.09 10.16 4.79
CA TYR A 109 23.76 8.74 4.79
C TYR A 109 24.73 7.88 3.96
N GLU A 110 25.01 6.69 4.48
CA GLU A 110 25.71 5.61 3.78
C GLU A 110 24.74 4.46 3.50
N TYR A 111 24.61 4.05 2.25
CA TYR A 111 23.68 2.99 1.83
C TYR A 111 24.43 1.68 1.56
N GLY A 112 25.08 1.14 2.61
CA GLY A 112 25.90 -0.08 2.49
C GLY A 112 25.12 -1.35 2.11
N ASN A 113 23.79 -1.36 2.28
CA ASN A 113 22.94 -2.48 1.91
C ASN A 113 22.53 -2.47 0.42
N LEU A 114 22.83 -1.42 -0.33
CA LEU A 114 22.45 -1.30 -1.74
C LEU A 114 23.47 -2.05 -2.62
N ASN A 115 23.25 -3.35 -2.81
CA ASN A 115 24.19 -4.23 -3.48
C ASN A 115 23.96 -4.27 -4.99
N LYS A 116 24.92 -3.71 -5.74
CA LYS A 116 24.90 -3.70 -7.21
C LYS A 116 24.78 -5.10 -7.84
N GLN A 117 25.56 -6.08 -7.35
CA GLN A 117 25.62 -7.40 -7.96
C GLN A 117 24.32 -8.19 -7.71
N GLU A 118 23.71 -8.02 -6.54
CA GLU A 118 22.38 -8.60 -6.22
C GLU A 118 21.34 -8.07 -7.21
N ILE A 119 21.27 -6.75 -7.40
CA ILE A 119 20.32 -6.11 -8.31
C ILE A 119 20.54 -6.55 -9.77
N GLU A 120 21.79 -6.59 -10.24
CA GLU A 120 22.13 -7.06 -11.59
C GLU A 120 21.71 -8.53 -11.80
N ASN A 121 21.98 -9.40 -10.83
CA ASN A 121 21.56 -10.80 -10.90
C ASN A 121 20.03 -10.96 -10.91
N ASN A 122 19.33 -10.16 -10.11
CA ASN A 122 17.86 -10.18 -10.06
C ASN A 122 17.24 -9.77 -11.40
N LEU A 123 17.76 -8.69 -12.01
CA LEU A 123 17.30 -8.26 -13.33
C LEU A 123 17.59 -9.29 -14.41
N ASP A 124 18.79 -9.90 -14.41
CA ASP A 124 19.12 -11.00 -15.33
C ASP A 124 18.17 -12.20 -15.17
N ASN A 125 17.76 -12.52 -13.94
CA ASN A 125 16.80 -13.60 -13.68
C ASN A 125 15.39 -13.24 -14.16
N LEU A 126 14.94 -12.01 -13.94
CA LEU A 126 13.65 -11.52 -14.44
C LEU A 126 13.59 -11.49 -15.97
N GLU A 127 14.67 -11.09 -16.64
CA GLU A 127 14.75 -11.12 -18.10
C GLU A 127 14.68 -12.55 -18.65
N LYS A 128 15.37 -13.50 -18.01
CA LYS A 128 15.27 -14.93 -18.35
C LYS A 128 13.86 -15.45 -18.13
N ALA A 129 13.26 -15.18 -16.97
CA ALA A 129 11.90 -15.61 -16.65
C ALA A 129 10.90 -15.09 -17.69
N LYS A 130 11.02 -13.82 -18.11
CA LYS A 130 10.18 -13.23 -19.15
C LYS A 130 10.33 -13.94 -20.49
N ALA A 131 11.55 -14.23 -20.92
CA ALA A 131 11.80 -14.96 -22.16
C ALA A 131 11.23 -16.39 -22.11
N GLU A 132 11.34 -17.06 -20.95
CA GLU A 132 10.78 -18.40 -20.77
C GLU A 132 9.25 -18.38 -20.74
N LEU A 133 8.64 -17.40 -20.06
CA LEU A 133 7.20 -17.17 -20.04
C LEU A 133 6.63 -17.04 -21.46
N GLU A 134 7.29 -16.35 -22.39
CA GLU A 134 6.81 -16.21 -23.77
C GLU A 134 6.65 -17.56 -24.50
N SER A 135 7.45 -18.55 -24.13
CA SER A 135 7.48 -19.87 -24.78
C SER A 135 6.79 -21.01 -24.01
N ALA A 136 6.48 -20.80 -22.72
CA ALA A 136 5.93 -21.83 -21.86
C ALA A 136 4.44 -22.10 -22.12
N GLU A 137 4.04 -23.37 -22.15
CA GLU A 137 2.62 -23.77 -22.17
C GLU A 137 2.08 -23.78 -20.74
N LEU A 138 1.51 -22.65 -20.31
CA LEU A 138 0.93 -22.47 -18.97
C LEU A 138 -0.57 -22.22 -19.05
N SER A 139 -1.30 -22.56 -17.98
CA SER A 139 -2.70 -22.13 -17.83
C SER A 139 -2.79 -20.60 -17.84
N SER A 140 -3.93 -20.06 -18.27
CA SER A 140 -4.12 -18.60 -18.33
C SER A 140 -3.95 -17.92 -16.97
N GLY A 141 -4.39 -18.58 -15.90
CA GLY A 141 -4.27 -18.09 -14.52
C GLY A 141 -2.82 -18.10 -14.04
N LYS A 142 -2.09 -19.19 -14.26
CA LYS A 142 -0.69 -19.28 -13.85
C LYS A 142 0.20 -18.28 -14.58
N ARG A 143 0.04 -18.17 -15.91
CA ARG A 143 0.74 -17.16 -16.71
C ARG A 143 0.50 -15.76 -16.17
N ARG A 144 -0.76 -15.41 -15.91
CA ARG A 144 -1.14 -14.10 -15.37
C ARG A 144 -0.51 -13.82 -14.02
N LEU A 145 -0.51 -14.80 -13.11
CA LEU A 145 0.15 -14.69 -11.81
C LEU A 145 1.65 -14.42 -11.97
N LEU A 146 2.36 -15.23 -12.76
CA LEU A 146 3.81 -15.09 -12.93
C LEU A 146 4.18 -13.79 -13.64
N GLU A 147 3.43 -13.37 -14.66
CA GLU A 147 3.60 -12.07 -15.31
C GLU A 147 3.39 -10.90 -14.32
N TYR A 148 2.38 -11.01 -13.44
CA TYR A 148 2.09 -10.02 -12.42
C TYR A 148 3.21 -9.89 -11.39
N LEU A 149 3.73 -11.00 -10.87
CA LEU A 149 4.85 -11.02 -9.93
C LEU A 149 6.14 -10.51 -10.57
N ALA A 150 6.44 -10.93 -11.80
CA ALA A 150 7.64 -10.49 -12.51
C ALA A 150 7.65 -8.97 -12.77
N ASP A 151 6.50 -8.38 -13.13
CA ASP A 151 6.37 -6.93 -13.35
C ASP A 151 6.62 -6.13 -12.05
N ASP A 152 6.09 -6.59 -10.91
CA ASP A 152 6.34 -5.95 -9.61
C ASP A 152 7.83 -6.02 -9.22
N TYR A 153 8.42 -7.21 -9.32
CA TYR A 153 9.82 -7.40 -8.96
C TYR A 153 10.76 -6.62 -9.88
N PHE A 154 10.39 -6.45 -11.15
CA PHE A 154 11.10 -5.54 -12.05
C PHE A 154 11.04 -4.10 -11.56
N LYS A 155 9.86 -3.57 -11.20
CA LYS A 155 9.73 -2.20 -10.67
C LYS A 155 10.50 -2.00 -9.36
N LYS A 156 10.47 -2.98 -8.46
CA LYS A 156 11.26 -2.96 -7.21
C LYS A 156 12.76 -2.84 -7.50
N ASN A 157 13.28 -3.70 -8.37
CA ASN A 157 14.71 -3.72 -8.73
C ASN A 157 15.11 -2.47 -9.54
N ASP A 158 14.28 -1.99 -10.46
CA ASP A 158 14.53 -0.76 -11.23
C ASP A 158 14.61 0.47 -10.31
N PHE A 159 13.75 0.56 -9.30
CA PHE A 159 13.84 1.62 -8.31
C PHE A 159 15.14 1.57 -7.50
N LEU A 160 15.65 0.36 -7.16
CA LEU A 160 16.96 0.21 -6.54
C LEU A 160 18.11 0.61 -7.48
N VAL A 161 18.03 0.28 -8.78
CA VAL A 161 18.98 0.74 -9.80
C VAL A 161 19.03 2.27 -9.81
N ALA A 162 17.88 2.92 -9.82
CA ALA A 162 17.80 4.37 -9.88
C ALA A 162 18.41 5.04 -8.63
N ASN A 163 18.17 4.49 -7.44
CA ASN A 163 18.81 4.94 -6.20
C ASN A 163 20.34 4.75 -6.25
N LEU A 164 20.81 3.60 -6.72
CA LEU A 164 22.24 3.29 -6.83
C LEU A 164 22.92 4.24 -7.84
N ALA A 165 22.31 4.46 -8.98
CA ALA A 165 22.79 5.38 -10.00
C ALA A 165 22.89 6.80 -9.44
N TYR A 166 21.85 7.29 -8.75
CA TYR A 166 21.88 8.61 -8.14
C TYR A 166 23.01 8.73 -7.12
N ASN A 167 23.19 7.74 -6.24
CA ASN A 167 24.19 7.79 -5.18
C ASN A 167 25.65 7.68 -5.67
N THR A 168 25.88 7.06 -6.83
CA THR A 168 27.24 6.78 -7.35
C THR A 168 27.73 7.78 -8.39
N VAL A 169 26.80 8.44 -9.11
CA VAL A 169 27.16 9.39 -10.16
C VAL A 169 27.61 10.73 -9.56
N THR A 170 28.74 11.24 -10.07
CA THR A 170 29.32 12.53 -9.65
C THR A 170 29.19 13.64 -10.68
N GLN A 171 28.95 13.29 -11.95
CA GLN A 171 28.84 14.27 -13.04
C GLN A 171 27.45 14.92 -13.05
N PRO A 172 27.33 16.27 -13.10
CA PRO A 172 26.04 16.95 -12.98
C PRO A 172 24.97 16.52 -13.99
N GLU A 173 25.31 16.41 -15.27
CA GLU A 173 24.35 16.02 -16.32
C GLU A 173 23.84 14.59 -16.11
N THR A 174 24.73 13.66 -15.75
CA THR A 174 24.36 12.27 -15.47
C THR A 174 23.59 12.16 -14.15
N LYS A 175 23.88 13.01 -13.15
CA LYS A 175 23.13 13.06 -11.88
C LYS A 175 21.69 13.49 -12.13
N LYS A 176 21.46 14.43 -13.06
CA LYS A 176 20.12 14.83 -13.47
C LYS A 176 19.35 13.69 -14.13
N LEU A 177 19.97 12.95 -15.05
CA LEU A 177 19.36 11.76 -15.67
C LEU A 177 19.03 10.68 -14.62
N ALA A 178 19.93 10.46 -13.66
CA ALA A 178 19.66 9.52 -12.55
C ALA A 178 18.50 9.99 -11.66
N ALA A 179 18.34 11.30 -11.45
CA ALA A 179 17.20 11.85 -10.71
C ALA A 179 15.87 11.70 -11.47
N GLU A 180 15.90 11.86 -12.80
CA GLU A 180 14.75 11.63 -13.67
C GLU A 180 14.33 10.15 -13.66
N HIS A 181 15.28 9.21 -13.82
CA HIS A 181 15.02 7.78 -13.69
C HIS A 181 14.49 7.41 -12.29
N HIS A 182 15.08 7.98 -11.23
CA HIS A 182 14.58 7.78 -9.86
C HIS A 182 13.12 8.21 -9.72
N LYS A 183 12.75 9.36 -10.28
CA LYS A 183 11.37 9.84 -10.24
C LYS A 183 10.43 8.88 -10.98
N GLU A 184 10.79 8.46 -12.19
CA GLU A 184 9.99 7.54 -13.00
C GLU A 184 9.79 6.19 -12.30
N ALA A 185 10.86 5.59 -11.77
CA ALA A 185 10.80 4.33 -11.05
C ALA A 185 10.01 4.43 -9.72
N ASN A 186 10.15 5.55 -9.00
CA ASN A 186 9.40 5.83 -7.78
C ASN A 186 7.89 5.95 -8.05
N GLU A 187 7.52 6.66 -9.12
CA GLU A 187 6.12 6.80 -9.55
C GLU A 187 5.55 5.49 -10.11
N ALA A 188 6.36 4.68 -10.79
CA ALA A 188 5.95 3.38 -11.30
C ALA A 188 5.69 2.36 -10.17
N LEU A 189 6.49 2.41 -9.11
CA LEU A 189 6.38 1.49 -7.97
C LEU A 189 5.34 1.93 -6.93
N TYR A 190 5.33 3.21 -6.54
CA TYR A 190 4.49 3.70 -5.43
C TYR A 190 3.40 4.68 -5.85
N GLY A 191 3.30 4.99 -7.14
CA GLY A 191 2.37 5.98 -7.65
C GLY A 191 2.85 7.42 -7.47
N LYS A 192 2.04 8.34 -8.03
CA LYS A 192 2.28 9.77 -8.02
C LYS A 192 1.48 10.44 -6.90
N PRO A 193 2.06 11.38 -6.11
CA PRO A 193 1.28 12.17 -5.18
C PRO A 193 0.28 13.05 -5.94
N ASP A 194 -0.89 13.28 -5.34
CA ASP A 194 -1.88 14.21 -5.86
C ASP A 194 -1.66 15.61 -5.27
N GLU A 195 -1.52 16.61 -6.15
CA GLU A 195 -1.21 17.98 -5.76
C GLU A 195 -2.38 18.62 -4.99
N GLY A 196 -3.63 18.34 -5.40
CA GLY A 196 -4.82 18.84 -4.72
C GLY A 196 -4.92 18.32 -3.28
N THR A 197 -4.68 17.03 -3.10
CA THR A 197 -4.63 16.34 -1.81
C THR A 197 -3.52 16.92 -0.93
N PHE A 198 -2.30 17.09 -1.48
CA PHE A 198 -1.19 17.71 -0.76
C PHE A 198 -1.57 19.09 -0.20
N TYR A 199 -2.08 19.99 -1.04
CA TYR A 199 -2.44 21.33 -0.59
C TYR A 199 -3.62 21.32 0.39
N ALA A 200 -4.61 20.46 0.19
CA ALA A 200 -5.74 20.36 1.10
C ALA A 200 -5.30 19.86 2.50
N LEU A 201 -4.43 18.86 2.58
CA LEU A 201 -3.86 18.37 3.85
C LEU A 201 -2.99 19.42 4.53
N LEU A 202 -2.13 20.10 3.76
CA LEU A 202 -1.26 21.14 4.30
C LEU A 202 -2.09 22.34 4.83
N ASN A 203 -3.12 22.76 4.09
CA ASN A 203 -4.04 23.81 4.54
C ASN A 203 -4.76 23.41 5.83
N GLU A 204 -5.26 22.18 5.94
CA GLU A 204 -5.92 21.71 7.16
C GLU A 204 -4.98 21.71 8.38
N LYS A 205 -3.71 21.34 8.20
CA LYS A 205 -2.69 21.45 9.25
C LYS A 205 -2.40 22.89 9.64
N ILE A 206 -2.35 23.81 8.68
CA ILE A 206 -2.17 25.23 8.96
C ILE A 206 -3.40 25.79 9.69
N ASP A 207 -4.61 25.42 9.30
CA ASP A 207 -5.85 25.90 9.93
C ASP A 207 -6.00 25.41 11.39
N GLN A 208 -5.36 24.30 11.77
CA GLN A 208 -5.29 23.86 13.17
C GLN A 208 -4.50 24.83 14.05
N ILE A 209 -3.62 25.65 13.45
CA ILE A 209 -2.90 26.71 14.15
C ILE A 209 -3.86 27.88 14.33
N LYS A 210 -4.41 28.02 15.54
CA LYS A 210 -5.31 29.11 15.90
C LYS A 210 -4.53 30.43 16.01
N ALA A 211 -4.32 31.09 14.87
CA ALA A 211 -3.48 32.29 14.77
C ALA A 211 -3.84 33.40 15.78
N GLN A 212 -5.12 33.53 16.12
CA GLN A 212 -5.61 34.50 17.12
C GLN A 212 -5.17 34.18 18.56
N ASP A 213 -4.87 32.91 18.85
CA ASP A 213 -4.50 32.43 20.19
C ASP A 213 -2.97 32.39 20.39
N LEU A 214 -2.19 32.74 19.35
CA LEU A 214 -0.73 32.73 19.39
C LEU A 214 -0.17 33.92 20.16
N SER A 215 0.89 33.68 20.94
CA SER A 215 1.75 34.74 21.48
C SER A 215 2.46 35.51 20.36
N GLU A 216 3.04 36.68 20.66
CA GLU A 216 3.81 37.44 19.64
C GLU A 216 5.00 36.63 19.09
N GLU A 217 5.67 35.85 19.93
CA GLU A 217 6.76 34.95 19.52
C GLU A 217 6.24 33.83 18.60
N GLN A 218 5.08 33.25 18.91
CA GLN A 218 4.46 32.24 18.07
C GLN A 218 3.94 32.80 16.75
N LYS A 219 3.46 34.05 16.72
CA LYS A 219 3.08 34.73 15.47
C LYS A 219 4.29 34.92 14.55
N GLN A 220 5.45 35.27 15.11
CA GLN A 220 6.70 35.33 14.35
C GLN A 220 7.08 33.95 13.80
N SER A 221 7.02 32.90 14.63
CA SER A 221 7.29 31.52 14.18
C SER A 221 6.31 31.05 13.09
N PHE A 222 5.03 31.45 13.19
CA PHE A 222 4.01 31.16 12.19
C PHE A 222 4.25 31.91 10.87
N ALA A 223 4.66 33.18 10.91
CA ALA A 223 5.03 33.92 9.71
C ALA A 223 6.24 33.27 8.99
N GLU A 224 7.25 32.84 9.75
CA GLU A 224 8.40 32.08 9.22
C GLU A 224 8.01 30.73 8.64
N LEU A 225 7.02 30.04 9.23
CA LEU A 225 6.49 28.80 8.67
C LEU A 225 5.87 29.04 7.29
N LEU A 226 5.01 30.07 7.16
CA LEU A 226 4.37 30.41 5.90
C LEU A 226 5.39 30.83 4.83
N ASP A 227 6.42 31.59 5.21
CA ASP A 227 7.52 31.95 4.31
C ASP A 227 8.27 30.71 3.80
N LYS A 228 8.60 29.77 4.71
CA LYS A 228 9.26 28.50 4.34
C LYS A 228 8.42 27.63 3.41
N ILE A 229 7.10 27.54 3.64
CA ILE A 229 6.17 26.81 2.78
C ILE A 229 6.05 27.48 1.39
N GLY A 230 6.06 28.82 1.38
CA GLY A 230 5.90 29.61 0.18
C GLY A 230 4.44 29.74 -0.29
N PRO A 231 4.20 30.18 -1.54
CA PRO A 231 2.87 30.47 -2.05
C PRO A 231 1.94 29.25 -2.00
N MET A 232 0.69 29.45 -1.58
CA MET A 232 -0.36 28.43 -1.54
C MET A 232 -1.45 28.74 -2.58
N PRO A 233 -2.15 27.73 -3.14
CA PRO A 233 -3.24 27.97 -4.07
C PRO A 233 -4.39 28.72 -3.39
N GLU A 234 -5.03 29.63 -4.13
CA GLU A 234 -6.18 30.41 -3.62
C GLU A 234 -7.41 29.52 -3.42
N THR A 235 -7.63 28.56 -4.31
CA THR A 235 -8.73 27.60 -4.24
C THR A 235 -8.32 26.37 -3.45
N ARG A 236 -9.14 26.01 -2.47
CA ARG A 236 -8.96 24.79 -1.68
C ARG A 236 -9.68 23.63 -2.35
N SER A 237 -8.98 22.52 -2.52
CA SER A 237 -9.58 21.26 -2.96
C SER A 237 -10.39 20.65 -1.82
N GLU A 238 -11.61 20.20 -2.12
CA GLU A 238 -12.36 19.35 -1.21
C GLU A 238 -11.75 17.95 -1.17
N ARG A 239 -11.71 17.35 0.02
CA ARG A 239 -11.28 15.97 0.21
C ARG A 239 -12.48 15.13 0.58
N PHE A 240 -12.46 13.89 0.13
CA PHE A 240 -13.37 12.88 0.62
C PHE A 240 -13.20 12.71 2.14
N LYS A 241 -14.31 12.67 2.86
CA LYS A 241 -14.43 12.21 4.24
C LYS A 241 -15.71 11.37 4.29
N PRO A 242 -15.69 10.16 4.88
CA PRO A 242 -16.87 9.33 4.94
C PRO A 242 -17.97 10.01 5.77
N LYS A 243 -19.22 9.75 5.41
CA LYS A 243 -20.39 10.27 6.11
C LYS A 243 -20.41 9.74 7.56
N PRO A 244 -20.84 10.55 8.54
CA PRO A 244 -20.98 10.11 9.93
C PRO A 244 -21.81 8.82 10.08
N GLU A 245 -22.89 8.69 9.31
CA GLU A 245 -23.76 7.52 9.30
C GLU A 245 -23.03 6.26 8.80
N THR A 246 -22.17 6.41 7.79
CA THR A 246 -21.33 5.31 7.28
C THR A 246 -20.35 4.84 8.37
N ILE A 247 -19.71 5.76 9.08
CA ILE A 247 -18.78 5.43 10.17
C ILE A 247 -19.51 4.69 11.30
N GLU A 248 -20.68 5.18 11.71
CA GLU A 248 -21.49 4.56 12.75
C GLU A 248 -21.92 3.14 12.33
N ARG A 249 -22.44 3.00 11.12
CA ARG A 249 -22.88 1.70 10.60
C ARG A 249 -21.74 0.70 10.48
N PHE A 250 -20.60 1.14 9.93
CA PHE A 250 -19.43 0.28 9.83
C PHE A 250 -18.88 -0.09 11.21
N ALA A 251 -18.96 0.80 12.20
CA ALA A 251 -18.59 0.50 13.57
C ALA A 251 -19.50 -0.55 14.23
N GLU A 252 -20.81 -0.49 14.00
CA GLU A 252 -21.74 -1.54 14.46
C GLU A 252 -21.35 -2.91 13.90
N MET A 253 -21.21 -3.01 12.57
CA MET A 253 -20.84 -4.25 11.88
C MET A 253 -19.47 -4.77 12.34
N THR A 254 -18.50 -3.87 12.50
CA THR A 254 -17.14 -4.20 12.96
C THR A 254 -17.15 -4.75 14.39
N ASN A 255 -17.92 -4.14 15.30
CA ASN A 255 -18.03 -4.64 16.69
C ASN A 255 -18.76 -5.98 16.77
N GLU A 256 -19.71 -6.25 15.87
CA GLU A 256 -20.36 -7.56 15.76
C GLU A 256 -19.39 -8.61 15.24
N PHE A 257 -18.71 -8.33 14.10
CA PHE A 257 -17.79 -9.26 13.45
C PHE A 257 -16.58 -9.62 14.33
N PHE A 258 -15.92 -8.64 14.94
CA PHE A 258 -14.80 -8.87 15.86
C PHE A 258 -15.26 -9.05 17.31
N GLY A 259 -16.56 -9.30 17.51
CA GLY A 259 -17.17 -9.44 18.82
C GLY A 259 -16.42 -10.44 19.68
N SER A 260 -16.08 -11.63 19.15
CA SER A 260 -15.36 -12.69 19.87
C SER A 260 -13.93 -12.30 20.25
N PHE A 261 -13.17 -11.68 19.35
CA PHE A 261 -11.81 -11.21 19.65
C PHE A 261 -11.80 -10.20 20.79
N LEU A 262 -12.78 -9.30 20.79
CA LEU A 262 -12.84 -8.19 21.74
C LEU A 262 -13.29 -8.61 23.15
N GLN A 263 -13.85 -9.82 23.32
CA GLN A 263 -14.25 -10.37 24.63
C GLN A 263 -13.04 -10.80 25.48
N HIS A 264 -11.94 -11.15 24.80
CA HIS A 264 -10.66 -11.51 25.44
C HIS A 264 -9.97 -10.32 26.11
N ILE A 265 -10.44 -9.09 25.86
CA ILE A 265 -9.89 -7.87 26.45
C ILE A 265 -10.69 -7.53 27.73
N PRO A 266 -10.07 -7.55 28.93
CA PRO A 266 -10.75 -7.24 30.18
C PRO A 266 -11.37 -5.83 30.18
N GLU A 267 -12.69 -5.75 30.37
CA GLU A 267 -13.46 -4.49 30.30
C GLU A 267 -13.03 -3.44 31.34
N ASN A 268 -12.58 -3.89 32.51
CA ASN A 268 -12.23 -3.01 33.64
C ASN A 268 -10.74 -2.62 33.70
N GLN A 269 -9.94 -3.04 32.73
CA GLN A 269 -8.51 -2.76 32.70
C GLN A 269 -8.22 -1.58 31.77
N GLU A 270 -7.72 -0.48 32.33
CA GLU A 270 -7.44 0.74 31.56
C GLU A 270 -6.13 0.67 30.76
N LYS A 271 -5.17 -0.14 31.21
CA LYS A 271 -3.81 -0.19 30.69
C LYS A 271 -3.30 -1.62 30.57
N PHE A 272 -2.58 -1.88 29.47
CA PHE A 272 -2.01 -3.17 29.13
C PHE A 272 -0.51 -3.00 28.86
N SER A 273 0.31 -3.88 29.40
CA SER A 273 1.71 -4.05 29.04
C SER A 273 1.84 -4.82 27.72
N SER A 274 3.01 -4.75 27.07
CA SER A 274 3.28 -5.57 25.88
C SER A 274 3.10 -7.06 26.11
N GLN A 275 3.46 -7.58 27.29
CA GLN A 275 3.27 -9.01 27.59
C GLN A 275 1.80 -9.38 27.72
N GLU A 276 0.97 -8.52 28.33
CA GLU A 276 -0.47 -8.74 28.38
C GLU A 276 -1.08 -8.72 26.97
N MET A 277 -0.64 -7.82 26.09
CA MET A 277 -1.07 -7.82 24.69
C MET A 277 -0.71 -9.13 23.98
N VAL A 278 0.52 -9.62 24.16
CA VAL A 278 0.97 -10.91 23.60
C VAL A 278 0.11 -12.06 24.09
N ASN A 279 -0.20 -12.10 25.40
CA ASN A 279 -1.01 -13.16 25.97
C ASN A 279 -2.44 -13.14 25.39
N ILE A 280 -3.09 -11.97 25.39
CA ILE A 280 -4.44 -11.80 24.83
C ILE A 280 -4.48 -12.23 23.36
N VAL A 281 -3.52 -11.80 22.54
CA VAL A 281 -3.48 -12.17 21.12
C VAL A 281 -3.28 -13.68 20.93
N ASN A 282 -2.42 -14.32 21.72
CA ASN A 282 -2.24 -15.76 21.64
C ASN A 282 -3.48 -16.54 22.11
N GLU A 283 -4.19 -16.06 23.13
CA GLU A 283 -5.47 -16.61 23.58
C GLU A 283 -6.53 -16.53 22.45
N ILE A 284 -6.66 -15.37 21.79
CA ILE A 284 -7.57 -15.22 20.63
C ILE A 284 -7.17 -16.18 19.51
N ILE A 285 -5.88 -16.29 19.18
CA ILE A 285 -5.42 -17.22 18.13
C ILE A 285 -5.82 -18.66 18.48
N GLU A 286 -5.60 -19.09 19.72
CA GLU A 286 -5.88 -20.45 20.17
C GLU A 286 -7.39 -20.76 20.20
N GLU A 287 -8.21 -19.83 20.70
CA GLU A 287 -9.64 -20.06 20.92
C GLU A 287 -10.53 -19.72 19.71
N GLU A 288 -10.16 -18.71 18.90
CA GLU A 288 -11.01 -18.18 17.84
C GLU A 288 -10.52 -18.50 16.42
N LEU A 289 -9.23 -18.78 16.24
CA LEU A 289 -8.61 -18.91 14.91
C LEU A 289 -7.86 -20.22 14.68
N ASN A 290 -7.93 -21.16 15.61
CA ASN A 290 -7.17 -22.41 15.56
C ASN A 290 -8.03 -23.65 15.87
N GLU A 291 -9.30 -23.63 15.47
CA GLU A 291 -10.27 -24.72 15.73
C GLU A 291 -9.77 -26.10 15.30
N ASP A 292 -8.99 -26.17 14.21
CA ASP A 292 -8.43 -27.42 13.64
C ASP A 292 -6.94 -27.63 13.95
N GLY A 293 -6.32 -26.73 14.72
CA GLY A 293 -4.90 -26.79 15.05
C GLY A 293 -3.94 -26.39 13.92
N SER A 294 -4.43 -25.91 12.78
CA SER A 294 -3.62 -25.58 11.59
C SER A 294 -2.99 -24.19 11.63
N ASN A 295 -3.50 -23.26 12.45
CA ASN A 295 -3.06 -21.88 12.46
C ASN A 295 -1.64 -21.74 13.05
N PRO A 296 -0.65 -21.30 12.24
CA PRO A 296 0.74 -21.28 12.67
C PRO A 296 1.17 -19.96 13.32
N TYR A 297 0.32 -18.92 13.33
CA TYR A 297 0.68 -17.59 13.83
C TYR A 297 0.81 -17.56 15.35
N ARG A 298 1.79 -16.84 15.88
CA ARG A 298 1.92 -16.58 17.32
C ARG A 298 2.36 -15.14 17.60
N ALA A 299 1.94 -14.59 18.73
CA ALA A 299 2.42 -13.29 19.19
C ALA A 299 3.65 -13.43 20.10
N GLU A 300 4.60 -12.51 19.97
CA GLU A 300 5.80 -12.45 20.82
C GLU A 300 6.35 -11.03 20.97
N ILE A 301 7.27 -10.86 21.92
CA ILE A 301 7.97 -9.59 22.16
C ILE A 301 9.18 -9.49 21.24
N LYS A 302 9.34 -8.36 20.55
CA LYS A 302 10.50 -8.07 19.69
C LYS A 302 11.32 -6.92 20.25
N ALA A 303 12.53 -7.23 20.69
CA ALA A 303 13.49 -6.24 21.18
C ALA A 303 13.80 -5.20 20.08
N GLY A 304 13.82 -3.92 20.46
CA GLY A 304 14.11 -2.81 19.54
C GLY A 304 12.98 -2.44 18.56
N ALA A 305 11.87 -3.19 18.53
CA ALA A 305 10.69 -2.76 17.78
C ALA A 305 10.09 -1.48 18.39
N THR A 306 9.47 -0.65 17.54
CA THR A 306 8.88 0.63 17.97
C THR A 306 7.36 0.59 18.03
N ASN A 307 6.75 -0.22 17.17
CA ASN A 307 5.31 -0.44 17.03
C ASN A 307 5.05 -1.94 16.95
N ALA A 308 3.79 -2.34 17.14
CA ALA A 308 3.36 -3.69 16.80
C ALA A 308 3.39 -3.89 15.28
N SER A 309 3.55 -5.14 14.84
CA SER A 309 3.56 -5.50 13.42
C SER A 309 3.30 -6.98 13.22
N ALA A 310 2.51 -7.33 12.21
CA ALA A 310 2.43 -8.69 11.68
C ALA A 310 3.58 -8.99 10.70
N ASP A 311 4.16 -10.18 10.83
CA ASP A 311 5.18 -10.75 9.96
C ASP A 311 4.65 -12.07 9.38
N HIS A 312 4.38 -12.08 8.09
CA HIS A 312 3.71 -13.21 7.43
C HIS A 312 4.67 -14.36 7.10
N GLU A 313 5.95 -14.05 6.87
CA GLU A 313 6.98 -15.07 6.61
C GLU A 313 7.32 -15.83 7.89
N GLU A 314 7.56 -15.12 8.99
CA GLU A 314 7.82 -15.76 10.28
C GLU A 314 6.56 -16.27 10.97
N ARG A 315 5.39 -15.89 10.46
CA ARG A 315 4.07 -16.19 11.05
C ARG A 315 4.03 -15.68 12.50
N ARG A 316 4.39 -14.41 12.68
CA ARG A 316 4.49 -13.75 14.00
C ARG A 316 3.73 -12.43 14.06
N ILE A 317 3.22 -12.11 15.24
CA ILE A 317 2.77 -10.76 15.59
C ILE A 317 3.72 -10.23 16.66
N TYR A 318 4.49 -9.22 16.33
CA TYR A 318 5.45 -8.66 17.26
C TYR A 318 4.87 -7.51 18.05
N PHE A 319 5.15 -7.48 19.34
CA PHE A 319 4.94 -6.32 20.19
C PHE A 319 6.28 -5.77 20.69
N PRO A 320 6.46 -4.44 20.69
CA PRO A 320 7.68 -3.81 21.20
C PRO A 320 7.83 -3.99 22.71
N GLU A 321 9.06 -4.09 23.19
CA GLU A 321 9.38 -4.10 24.62
C GLU A 321 8.91 -2.82 25.33
N ASP A 322 8.56 -2.96 26.62
CA ASP A 322 8.32 -1.85 27.55
C ASP A 322 7.30 -0.79 27.10
N LYS A 323 6.28 -1.19 26.34
CA LYS A 323 5.14 -0.31 26.03
C LYS A 323 3.98 -0.52 26.98
N THR A 324 3.25 0.56 27.21
CA THR A 324 1.93 0.54 27.84
C THR A 324 0.89 1.05 26.85
N TYR A 325 -0.18 0.29 26.70
CA TYR A 325 -1.31 0.56 25.82
C TYR A 325 -2.53 0.91 26.66
N SER A 326 -3.25 1.97 26.29
CA SER A 326 -4.61 2.18 26.82
C SER A 326 -5.55 1.09 26.31
N ALA A 327 -6.66 0.81 27.00
CA ALA A 327 -7.70 -0.11 26.54
C ALA A 327 -8.17 0.19 25.11
N LYS A 328 -8.39 1.47 24.79
CA LYS A 328 -8.75 1.92 23.43
C LYS A 328 -7.70 1.51 22.39
N ARG A 329 -6.41 1.74 22.71
CA ARG A 329 -5.29 1.37 21.83
C ARG A 329 -5.13 -0.15 21.71
N ALA A 330 -5.34 -0.90 22.79
CA ALA A 330 -5.28 -2.36 22.80
C ALA A 330 -6.34 -2.96 21.86
N ARG A 331 -7.61 -2.52 22.00
CA ARG A 331 -8.70 -2.94 21.10
C ARG A 331 -8.38 -2.65 19.64
N GLY A 332 -7.96 -1.42 19.34
CA GLY A 332 -7.59 -1.02 17.98
C GLY A 332 -6.42 -1.83 17.41
N LEU A 333 -5.37 -2.08 18.20
CA LEU A 333 -4.21 -2.87 17.76
C LEU A 333 -4.56 -4.33 17.48
N ILE A 334 -5.39 -4.95 18.31
CA ILE A 334 -5.79 -6.35 18.11
C ILE A 334 -6.53 -6.50 16.78
N VAL A 335 -7.51 -5.65 16.50
CA VAL A 335 -8.24 -5.75 15.22
C VAL A 335 -7.41 -5.31 14.00
N HIS A 336 -6.40 -4.46 14.20
CA HIS A 336 -5.48 -4.02 13.16
C HIS A 336 -4.50 -5.15 12.77
N GLU A 337 -3.71 -5.62 13.74
CA GLU A 337 -2.68 -6.64 13.48
C GLU A 337 -3.29 -8.03 13.30
N LEU A 338 -4.10 -8.48 14.27
CA LEU A 338 -4.68 -9.83 14.25
C LEU A 338 -5.92 -9.86 13.36
N GLY A 339 -6.88 -8.96 13.60
CA GLY A 339 -8.18 -8.96 12.92
C GLY A 339 -8.16 -8.55 11.45
N THR A 340 -7.09 -7.91 10.98
CA THR A 340 -6.94 -7.56 9.57
C THR A 340 -5.74 -8.25 8.96
N HIS A 341 -4.51 -7.91 9.38
CA HIS A 341 -3.33 -8.44 8.70
C HIS A 341 -3.23 -9.97 8.82
N VAL A 342 -3.46 -10.55 10.00
CA VAL A 342 -3.36 -12.02 10.16
C VAL A 342 -4.63 -12.75 9.73
N LEU A 343 -5.82 -12.28 10.09
CA LEU A 343 -7.08 -12.96 9.73
C LEU A 343 -7.20 -13.19 8.22
N ARG A 344 -6.76 -12.22 7.41
CA ARG A 344 -6.77 -12.34 5.95
C ARG A 344 -5.77 -13.36 5.41
N ALA A 345 -4.71 -13.66 6.16
CA ALA A 345 -3.67 -14.60 5.74
C ALA A 345 -3.97 -16.05 6.16
N VAL A 346 -4.59 -16.24 7.34
CA VAL A 346 -4.77 -17.57 7.97
C VAL A 346 -5.42 -18.61 7.04
N PRO A 347 -6.51 -18.32 6.31
CA PRO A 347 -7.12 -19.33 5.44
C PRO A 347 -6.25 -19.78 4.25
N TYR A 348 -5.14 -19.07 3.99
CA TYR A 348 -4.33 -19.23 2.79
C TYR A 348 -2.88 -19.63 3.10
N VAL A 349 -2.52 -19.91 4.36
CA VAL A 349 -1.13 -20.24 4.75
C VAL A 349 -0.54 -21.48 4.07
N ASP A 350 -1.41 -22.41 3.65
CA ASP A 350 -1.04 -23.64 2.94
C ASP A 350 -1.51 -23.61 1.47
N HIS A 351 -1.90 -22.44 0.96
CA HIS A 351 -2.32 -22.27 -0.42
C HIS A 351 -1.11 -22.31 -1.36
N GLU A 352 -1.23 -22.97 -2.52
CA GLU A 352 -0.11 -23.15 -3.48
C GLU A 352 0.46 -21.82 -3.98
N VAL A 353 -0.41 -20.81 -4.13
CA VAL A 353 -0.01 -19.42 -4.38
C VAL A 353 0.20 -18.69 -3.04
N GLU A 354 1.46 -18.62 -2.61
CA GLU A 354 1.87 -18.04 -1.32
C GLU A 354 1.38 -16.59 -1.11
N ALA A 355 1.30 -15.81 -2.20
CA ALA A 355 0.87 -14.40 -2.20
C ALA A 355 -0.52 -14.17 -1.59
N PHE A 356 -1.41 -15.17 -1.55
CA PHE A 356 -2.68 -15.05 -0.83
C PHE A 356 -2.52 -14.93 0.69
N SER A 357 -1.41 -15.41 1.24
CA SER A 357 -1.10 -15.34 2.68
C SER A 357 -0.05 -14.29 3.01
N THR A 358 0.88 -14.01 2.10
CA THR A 358 1.99 -13.07 2.34
C THR A 358 1.74 -11.66 1.77
N GLY A 359 0.92 -11.54 0.72
CA GLY A 359 0.70 -10.26 0.03
C GLY A 359 0.92 -10.35 -1.47
N PHE A 360 -0.08 -9.95 -2.25
CA PHE A 360 0.15 -9.61 -3.65
C PHE A 360 0.88 -8.26 -3.79
N PRO A 361 1.66 -8.05 -4.87
CA PRO A 361 2.18 -6.76 -5.26
C PRO A 361 1.20 -5.60 -5.07
N ASN A 362 1.66 -4.49 -4.48
CA ASN A 362 0.85 -3.28 -4.23
C ASN A 362 -0.39 -3.47 -3.31
N ASN A 363 -0.55 -4.62 -2.65
CA ASN A 363 -1.63 -4.81 -1.67
C ASN A 363 -1.43 -3.97 -0.39
N GLU A 364 -0.23 -3.46 -0.10
CA GLU A 364 0.06 -2.67 1.11
C GLU A 364 -0.92 -1.49 1.27
N GLU A 365 -1.25 -0.77 0.19
CA GLU A 365 -2.21 0.33 0.22
C GLU A 365 -3.60 -0.15 0.67
N PHE A 366 -4.08 -1.26 0.11
CA PHE A 366 -5.39 -1.81 0.46
C PHE A 366 -5.41 -2.34 1.89
N ASP A 367 -4.43 -3.17 2.25
CA ASP A 367 -4.38 -3.89 3.52
C ASP A 367 -4.29 -2.93 4.72
N GLU A 368 -3.40 -1.93 4.64
CA GLU A 368 -3.30 -0.85 5.63
C GLU A 368 -4.58 0.01 5.67
N GLY A 369 -5.21 0.22 4.52
CA GLY A 369 -6.49 0.94 4.41
C GLY A 369 -7.60 0.25 5.19
N VAL A 370 -7.75 -1.07 5.04
CA VAL A 370 -8.71 -1.89 5.80
C VAL A 370 -8.36 -1.86 7.28
N ALA A 371 -7.10 -2.11 7.64
CA ALA A 371 -6.66 -2.16 9.02
C ALA A 371 -6.91 -0.82 9.74
N LYS A 372 -6.77 0.29 9.00
CA LYS A 372 -7.06 1.63 9.51
C LYS A 372 -8.54 1.94 9.63
N ALA A 373 -9.37 1.55 8.65
CA ALA A 373 -10.82 1.73 8.71
C ALA A 373 -11.42 0.99 9.92
N VAL A 374 -10.99 -0.24 10.15
CA VAL A 374 -11.40 -1.07 11.30
C VAL A 374 -10.95 -0.45 12.63
N GLU A 375 -9.68 0.00 12.72
CA GLU A 375 -9.18 0.70 13.91
C GLU A 375 -10.05 1.93 14.25
N GLN A 376 -10.42 2.72 13.23
CA GLN A 376 -11.25 3.92 13.40
C GLN A 376 -12.69 3.58 13.79
N ALA A 377 -13.24 2.51 13.22
CA ALA A 377 -14.57 2.00 13.54
C ALA A 377 -14.66 1.57 15.01
N ILE A 378 -13.72 0.75 15.49
CA ILE A 378 -13.62 0.35 16.90
C ILE A 378 -13.39 1.54 17.82
N ASN A 379 -12.67 2.56 17.35
CA ASN A 379 -12.41 3.77 18.11
C ASN A 379 -13.54 4.81 18.06
N GLY A 380 -14.58 4.56 17.28
CA GLY A 380 -15.74 5.43 17.07
C GLY A 380 -15.38 6.78 16.45
N LYS A 381 -14.27 6.89 15.71
CA LYS A 381 -13.78 8.17 15.19
C LYS A 381 -12.96 7.99 13.92
N TYR A 382 -13.42 8.61 12.84
CA TYR A 382 -12.63 8.81 11.62
C TYR A 382 -11.54 9.86 11.83
N GLU A 383 -10.33 9.55 11.34
CA GLU A 383 -9.18 10.45 11.31
C GLU A 383 -8.36 10.18 10.05
N ASP A 384 -7.92 11.21 9.33
CA ASP A 384 -7.05 10.97 8.17
C ASP A 384 -5.74 10.27 8.60
N SER A 385 -5.34 9.22 7.87
CA SER A 385 -4.11 8.47 8.09
C SER A 385 -2.95 9.04 7.29
N GLY A 386 -1.72 8.90 7.76
CA GLY A 386 -0.53 9.24 6.96
C GLY A 386 -0.35 10.72 6.59
N ILE A 387 -1.09 11.65 7.20
CA ILE A 387 -1.10 13.08 6.81
C ILE A 387 0.31 13.68 6.75
N ASP A 388 1.11 13.47 7.80
CA ASP A 388 2.44 14.08 7.90
C ASP A 388 3.39 13.51 6.83
N HIS A 389 3.25 12.22 6.48
CA HIS A 389 4.01 11.58 5.42
C HIS A 389 3.64 12.17 4.05
N TYR A 390 2.35 12.33 3.77
CA TYR A 390 1.86 12.90 2.52
C TYR A 390 2.33 14.35 2.33
N ILE A 391 2.29 15.14 3.40
CA ILE A 391 2.78 16.53 3.39
C ILE A 391 4.29 16.56 3.11
N ASN A 392 5.08 15.70 3.73
CA ASN A 392 6.52 15.62 3.47
C ASN A 392 6.82 15.31 2.00
N ILE A 393 6.15 14.28 1.46
CA ILE A 393 6.30 13.86 0.07
C ILE A 393 5.87 14.97 -0.88
N GLY A 394 4.76 15.66 -0.59
CA GLY A 394 4.28 16.78 -1.39
C GLY A 394 5.16 18.02 -1.33
N LEU A 395 5.74 18.37 -0.17
CA LEU A 395 6.74 19.44 -0.04
C LEU A 395 7.97 19.16 -0.91
N ALA A 396 8.44 17.91 -0.90
CA ALA A 396 9.58 17.53 -1.72
C ALA A 396 9.24 17.51 -3.23
N ASN A 397 8.12 16.90 -3.62
CA ASN A 397 7.73 16.75 -5.03
C ASN A 397 7.24 18.04 -5.70
N PHE A 398 6.39 18.82 -5.03
CA PHE A 398 5.72 20.00 -5.62
C PHE A 398 6.40 21.33 -5.27
N LYS A 399 7.03 21.40 -4.09
CA LYS A 399 7.71 22.62 -3.62
C LYS A 399 9.23 22.54 -3.73
N GLY A 400 9.79 21.40 -4.16
CA GLY A 400 11.23 21.20 -4.34
C GLY A 400 12.02 21.32 -3.03
N LYS A 401 11.36 21.06 -1.88
CA LYS A 401 11.98 21.22 -0.56
C LYS A 401 12.95 20.09 -0.28
N ASN A 402 14.15 20.44 0.20
CA ASN A 402 15.14 19.47 0.64
C ASN A 402 14.82 18.94 2.05
N PHE A 403 15.59 17.94 2.50
CA PHE A 403 15.41 17.32 3.82
C PHE A 403 15.37 18.34 4.97
N ARG A 404 16.32 19.28 5.03
CA ARG A 404 16.39 20.32 6.07
C ARG A 404 15.13 21.17 6.07
N GLU A 405 14.72 21.66 4.91
CA GLU A 405 13.52 22.50 4.79
C GLU A 405 12.26 21.75 5.24
N VAL A 406 12.08 20.49 4.80
CA VAL A 406 10.94 19.66 5.22
C VAL A 406 10.98 19.41 6.73
N TYR A 407 12.14 19.09 7.29
CA TYR A 407 12.33 18.92 8.74
C TYR A 407 11.94 20.16 9.53
N GLU A 408 12.40 21.34 9.13
CA GLU A 408 12.09 22.59 9.81
C GLU A 408 10.62 22.97 9.71
N ILE A 409 10.01 22.80 8.53
CA ILE A 409 8.58 23.02 8.33
C ILE A 409 7.76 22.11 9.25
N GLN A 410 8.11 20.83 9.33
CA GLN A 410 7.43 19.87 10.21
C GLN A 410 7.63 20.16 11.70
N CYS A 411 8.84 20.55 12.11
CA CYS A 411 9.11 20.97 13.49
C CYS A 411 8.22 22.16 13.88
N LYS A 412 8.15 23.19 13.02
CA LYS A 412 7.31 24.38 13.25
C LYS A 412 5.83 24.05 13.25
N LEU A 413 5.36 23.23 12.30
CA LEU A 413 3.97 22.74 12.29
C LEU A 413 3.62 22.07 13.61
N ARG A 414 4.45 21.12 14.08
CA ARG A 414 4.21 20.42 15.34
C ARG A 414 4.29 21.33 16.55
N GLU A 415 5.27 22.22 16.63
CA GLU A 415 5.39 23.19 17.71
C GLU A 415 4.12 24.05 17.83
N LEU A 416 3.66 24.60 16.71
CA LEU A 416 2.49 25.49 16.66
C LEU A 416 1.16 24.75 16.88
N THR A 417 1.10 23.44 16.65
CA THR A 417 -0.06 22.60 16.96
C THR A 417 0.05 21.84 18.29
N GLY A 418 1.11 22.06 19.09
CA GLY A 418 1.32 21.37 20.37
C GLY A 418 1.72 19.89 20.26
N GLY A 419 2.23 19.46 19.11
CA GLY A 419 2.75 18.12 18.84
C GLY A 419 4.19 17.90 19.30
N LYS A 420 4.59 16.63 19.42
CA LYS A 420 5.95 16.20 19.77
C LYS A 420 6.91 16.35 18.59
N ILE A 421 8.12 16.87 18.82
CA ILE A 421 9.14 17.12 17.78
C ILE A 421 10.01 15.89 17.51
N GLU A 422 10.25 15.06 18.54
CA GLU A 422 11.10 13.88 18.49
C GLU A 422 10.85 12.93 17.30
N PRO A 423 9.60 12.64 16.87
CA PRO A 423 9.35 11.76 15.73
C PRO A 423 9.61 12.40 14.35
N VAL A 424 9.76 13.74 14.26
CA VAL A 424 9.82 14.46 12.98
C VAL A 424 10.98 13.99 12.13
N PHE A 425 12.18 13.85 12.70
CA PHE A 425 13.36 13.42 11.95
C PHE A 425 13.12 12.07 11.26
N ASN A 426 12.58 11.09 11.98
CA ASN A 426 12.34 9.76 11.42
C ASN A 426 11.27 9.80 10.32
N ALA A 427 10.24 10.65 10.46
CA ALA A 427 9.22 10.83 9.44
C ALA A 427 9.77 11.48 8.16
N VAL A 428 10.68 12.45 8.28
CA VAL A 428 11.36 13.07 7.14
C VAL A 428 12.39 12.11 6.52
N GLN A 429 13.12 11.35 7.33
CA GLN A 429 14.01 10.30 6.82
C GLN A 429 13.26 9.30 5.93
N ARG A 430 12.05 8.88 6.31
CA ARG A 430 11.25 7.98 5.46
C ARG A 430 10.93 8.60 4.10
N CYS A 431 10.64 9.90 4.06
CA CYS A 431 10.38 10.65 2.83
C CYS A 431 11.60 10.77 1.92
N PHE A 432 12.84 10.71 2.44
CA PHE A 432 14.07 10.84 1.64
C PHE A 432 14.92 9.56 1.64
N ARG A 433 14.33 8.42 2.03
CA ARG A 433 15.04 7.15 2.16
C ARG A 433 15.57 6.68 0.79
N GLY A 434 16.86 6.33 0.76
CA GLY A 434 17.53 5.75 -0.40
C GLY A 434 18.50 6.70 -1.09
N THR A 435 18.28 8.02 -0.99
CA THR A 435 19.20 9.03 -1.54
C THR A 435 19.55 10.14 -0.56
N GLY A 436 18.72 10.40 0.46
CA GLY A 436 18.86 11.55 1.37
C GLY A 436 18.43 12.89 0.74
N GLU A 437 18.16 12.92 -0.56
CA GLU A 437 17.94 14.15 -1.33
C GLU A 437 16.65 14.11 -2.18
N LEU A 438 16.34 12.95 -2.78
CA LEU A 438 15.16 12.75 -3.61
C LEU A 438 14.02 12.11 -2.81
N PRO A 439 12.75 12.48 -3.08
CA PRO A 439 11.61 11.95 -2.35
C PRO A 439 11.31 10.49 -2.71
N ASN A 440 10.95 9.71 -1.70
CA ASN A 440 10.44 8.34 -1.79
C ASN A 440 8.93 8.34 -1.51
N ASN A 441 8.14 7.80 -2.44
CA ASN A 441 6.68 7.89 -2.41
C ASN A 441 6.01 6.75 -1.63
N LYS A 442 6.76 5.80 -1.05
CA LYS A 442 6.21 4.62 -0.35
C LYS A 442 5.09 4.94 0.62
N ASP A 443 5.26 5.98 1.43
CA ASP A 443 4.31 6.31 2.51
C ASP A 443 3.04 7.03 2.01
N LEU A 444 2.84 7.21 0.69
CA LEU A 444 1.55 7.63 0.12
C LEU A 444 0.44 6.61 0.41
N ALA A 445 0.81 5.31 0.48
CA ALA A 445 -0.09 4.20 0.71
C ALA A 445 -0.99 4.39 1.94
N TYR A 446 -0.47 4.96 3.03
CA TYR A 446 -1.23 5.16 4.27
C TYR A 446 -2.45 6.08 4.10
N TYR A 447 -2.30 7.18 3.37
CA TYR A 447 -3.40 8.11 3.14
C TYR A 447 -4.31 7.63 2.01
N ASN A 448 -3.70 7.26 0.87
CA ASN A 448 -4.44 6.83 -0.32
C ASN A 448 -5.28 5.59 -0.01
N GLY A 449 -4.69 4.60 0.66
CA GLY A 449 -5.34 3.36 1.03
C GLY A 449 -6.51 3.55 1.97
N ALA A 450 -6.31 4.28 3.07
CA ALA A 450 -7.40 4.60 3.99
C ALA A 450 -8.56 5.31 3.28
N ASN A 451 -8.27 6.29 2.42
CA ASN A 451 -9.31 6.99 1.66
C ASN A 451 -10.01 6.08 0.65
N ARG A 452 -9.27 5.23 -0.05
CA ARG A 452 -9.81 4.33 -1.06
C ARG A 452 -10.74 3.30 -0.44
N VAL A 453 -10.34 2.71 0.68
CA VAL A 453 -11.15 1.76 1.45
C VAL A 453 -12.38 2.43 2.04
N TRP A 454 -12.28 3.62 2.63
CA TRP A 454 -13.46 4.32 3.15
C TRP A 454 -14.47 4.71 2.07
N LYS A 455 -14.02 5.09 0.87
CA LYS A 455 -14.92 5.29 -0.28
C LYS A 455 -15.66 4.02 -0.62
N HIS A 456 -14.93 2.90 -0.70
CA HIS A 456 -15.54 1.62 -0.97
C HIS A 456 -16.56 1.22 0.10
N ILE A 457 -16.21 1.35 1.38
CA ILE A 457 -17.12 1.10 2.50
C ILE A 457 -18.37 1.98 2.36
N GLU A 458 -18.22 3.28 2.07
CA GLU A 458 -19.37 4.17 1.91
C GLU A 458 -20.28 3.75 0.75
N ASP A 459 -19.70 3.32 -0.37
CA ASP A 459 -20.43 2.92 -1.57
C ASP A 459 -21.14 1.56 -1.39
N HIS A 460 -20.67 0.69 -0.48
CA HIS A 460 -21.11 -0.72 -0.34
C HIS A 460 -21.53 -1.08 1.10
N ILE A 461 -21.82 -0.09 1.97
CA ILE A 461 -22.10 -0.32 3.40
C ILE A 461 -23.29 -1.25 3.65
N ASP A 462 -24.22 -1.31 2.69
CA ASP A 462 -25.43 -2.14 2.76
C ASP A 462 -25.27 -3.50 2.07
N ASP A 463 -24.11 -3.78 1.47
CA ASP A 463 -23.84 -5.03 0.77
C ASP A 463 -23.46 -6.15 1.73
N ILE A 464 -24.09 -7.31 1.56
CA ILE A 464 -23.89 -8.47 2.45
C ILE A 464 -22.47 -9.06 2.35
N GLU A 465 -21.78 -8.85 1.23
CA GLU A 465 -20.47 -9.42 0.93
C GLU A 465 -19.32 -8.51 1.36
N LEU A 466 -19.59 -7.29 1.86
CA LEU A 466 -18.55 -6.30 2.19
C LEU A 466 -17.49 -6.87 3.14
N PHE A 467 -17.90 -7.56 4.22
CA PHE A 467 -16.96 -8.12 5.19
C PHE A 467 -16.18 -9.31 4.62
N ASP A 468 -16.81 -10.14 3.77
CA ASP A 468 -16.11 -11.24 3.10
C ASP A 468 -15.01 -10.69 2.17
N GLN A 469 -15.32 -9.61 1.45
CA GLN A 469 -14.35 -8.92 0.60
C GLN A 469 -13.21 -8.28 1.40
N LEU A 470 -13.50 -7.64 2.54
CA LEU A 470 -12.50 -6.98 3.37
C LEU A 470 -11.61 -7.97 4.15
N PHE A 471 -12.14 -9.10 4.61
CA PHE A 471 -11.46 -9.97 5.59
C PHE A 471 -11.22 -11.41 5.14
N LEU A 472 -12.01 -11.94 4.19
CA LEU A 472 -11.95 -13.35 3.79
C LEU A 472 -11.43 -13.57 2.36
N SER A 473 -11.08 -12.49 1.66
CA SER A 473 -10.59 -12.50 0.28
C SER A 473 -9.12 -12.93 0.12
N GLY A 474 -8.38 -13.06 1.22
CA GLY A 474 -6.94 -13.24 1.21
C GLY A 474 -6.20 -11.90 1.23
N LYS A 475 -4.88 -11.94 1.05
CA LYS A 475 -4.02 -10.77 0.89
C LYS A 475 -4.07 -10.17 -0.52
N ILE A 476 -5.29 -10.03 -1.03
CA ILE A 476 -5.59 -9.38 -2.31
C ILE A 476 -6.26 -8.03 -2.10
N ASP A 477 -5.98 -7.12 -3.01
CA ASP A 477 -6.77 -5.94 -3.27
C ASP A 477 -7.88 -6.31 -4.25
N TYR A 478 -9.10 -6.55 -3.76
CA TYR A 478 -10.23 -6.90 -4.65
C TYR A 478 -10.64 -5.74 -5.54
N GLN A 479 -10.16 -4.52 -5.30
CA GLN A 479 -10.38 -3.37 -6.19
C GLN A 479 -9.35 -3.33 -7.32
N ASN A 480 -8.33 -4.20 -7.28
CA ASN A 480 -7.38 -4.39 -8.35
C ASN A 480 -7.87 -5.51 -9.28
N GLU A 481 -8.33 -5.13 -10.48
CA GLU A 481 -8.89 -6.06 -11.48
C GLU A 481 -7.96 -7.25 -11.80
N GLN A 482 -6.63 -7.04 -11.77
CA GLN A 482 -5.69 -8.13 -12.05
C GLN A 482 -5.64 -9.13 -10.89
N GLN A 483 -5.59 -8.65 -9.64
CA GLN A 483 -5.60 -9.52 -8.47
C GLN A 483 -6.94 -10.21 -8.29
N GLU A 484 -8.05 -9.51 -8.53
CA GLU A 484 -9.39 -10.09 -8.52
C GLU A 484 -9.50 -11.21 -9.56
N GLN A 485 -9.00 -10.98 -10.78
CA GLN A 485 -9.00 -12.00 -11.82
C GLN A 485 -8.11 -13.20 -11.47
N ILE A 486 -6.92 -12.98 -10.91
CA ILE A 486 -6.05 -14.06 -10.42
C ILE A 486 -6.76 -14.87 -9.32
N SER A 487 -7.41 -14.18 -8.37
CA SER A 487 -8.19 -14.80 -7.29
C SER A 487 -9.33 -15.65 -7.83
N TYR A 488 -10.10 -15.12 -8.78
CA TYR A 488 -11.17 -15.87 -9.43
C TYR A 488 -10.65 -17.12 -10.13
N GLU A 489 -9.54 -17.01 -10.89
CA GLU A 489 -8.96 -18.15 -11.61
C GLU A 489 -8.38 -19.21 -10.65
N ALA A 490 -7.73 -18.81 -9.55
CA ALA A 490 -7.26 -19.71 -8.50
C ALA A 490 -8.41 -20.53 -7.91
N ARG A 491 -9.53 -19.88 -7.60
CA ARG A 491 -10.71 -20.51 -6.98
C ARG A 491 -11.51 -21.40 -7.92
N THR A 492 -11.57 -21.06 -9.21
CA THR A 492 -12.51 -21.70 -10.16
C THR A 492 -11.87 -22.63 -11.19
N LYS A 493 -10.58 -22.45 -11.48
CA LYS A 493 -9.88 -23.19 -12.54
C LYS A 493 -8.67 -23.99 -12.04
N GLY A 494 -8.25 -23.76 -10.80
CA GLY A 494 -6.96 -24.24 -10.28
C GLY A 494 -5.81 -23.41 -10.88
N ILE A 495 -4.92 -22.90 -10.02
CA ILE A 495 -3.66 -22.25 -10.37
C ILE A 495 -2.55 -22.95 -9.61
#